data_AF-S2XN66-F1
#
_entry.id   AF-S2XN66-F1
#
_cell.length_a   1.000
_cell.length_b   1.000
_cell.length_c   1.000
_cell.angle_alpha   90.00
_cell.angle_beta   90.00
_cell.angle_gamma   90.00
#
_symmetry.space_group_name_H-M   'P 1'
#
loop_
_entity.id
_entity.type
_entity.pdbx_description
1 polymer ?
#
loop_
_entity_poly.entity_id
_entity_poly.type
_entity_poly.pdbx_seq_one_letter_code
_entity_poly.pdbx_strand_id
1 'polypeptide(L)'
;MKSLIEHIDISDAVFEKQQRCIKVPVEYGGIHGLHFEKILAELNMDAQTFIQLHTESDYFVSMMGYSPAFPYLTGVDPRIIVNHMANEPRVIPAGSIIMENNKCGITTTETYGDWLVIGRTPLQLFQPNKKDFARISLGDQVKFTVVAQGGDA
;
A
#
# COMPACT_ATOMS: atom_id res chain seq x y z
N MET A 1 -41.90 -6.80 -1.38
CA MET A 1 -40.42 -6.95 -1.37
C MET A 1 -39.93 -7.85 -2.52
N LYS A 2 -40.55 -9.01 -2.81
CA LYS A 2 -40.22 -9.84 -3.99
C LYS A 2 -40.30 -9.12 -5.35
N SER A 3 -41.37 -8.35 -5.61
CA SER A 3 -41.54 -7.70 -6.93
C SER A 3 -40.55 -6.56 -7.20
N LEU A 4 -39.89 -6.02 -6.18
CA LEU A 4 -38.89 -4.96 -6.33
C LEU A 4 -37.54 -5.50 -6.81
N ILE A 5 -37.24 -6.77 -6.52
CA ILE A 5 -36.00 -7.46 -6.91
C ILE A 5 -36.09 -7.92 -8.37
N GLU A 6 -37.27 -8.33 -8.82
CA GLU A 6 -37.51 -8.87 -10.17
C GLU A 6 -37.37 -7.82 -11.30
N HIS A 7 -37.33 -6.53 -10.98
CA HIS A 7 -37.21 -5.43 -11.95
C HIS A 7 -35.85 -4.71 -11.85
N ILE A 8 -34.92 -5.18 -11.02
CA ILE A 8 -33.55 -4.65 -10.99
C ILE A 8 -32.82 -5.32 -12.16
N ASP A 9 -32.77 -4.62 -13.28
CA ASP A 9 -31.98 -5.02 -14.42
C ASP A 9 -30.51 -4.67 -14.17
N ILE A 10 -29.73 -5.65 -13.71
CA ILE A 10 -28.27 -5.50 -13.46
C ILE A 10 -27.48 -5.70 -14.77
N SER A 11 -28.16 -6.02 -15.89
CA SER A 11 -27.46 -6.34 -17.15
C SER A 11 -26.70 -5.16 -17.75
N ASP A 12 -27.10 -3.92 -17.44
CA ASP A 12 -26.45 -2.69 -17.92
C ASP A 12 -25.33 -2.16 -16.99
N ALA A 13 -25.19 -2.71 -15.78
CA ALA A 13 -24.20 -2.23 -14.80
C ALA A 13 -22.87 -3.01 -14.86
N VAL A 14 -22.43 -3.41 -16.06
CA VAL A 14 -21.04 -3.84 -16.25
C VAL A 14 -20.18 -2.58 -16.36
N PHE A 15 -19.74 -2.07 -15.20
CA PHE A 15 -18.65 -1.10 -15.18
C PHE A 15 -17.39 -1.80 -15.68
N GLU A 16 -17.10 -1.70 -16.98
CA GLU A 16 -15.77 -1.97 -17.55
C GLU A 16 -14.79 -0.89 -17.05
N LYS A 17 -14.54 -0.87 -15.73
CA LYS A 17 -13.44 -0.09 -15.20
C LYS A 17 -12.18 -0.88 -15.57
N GLN A 18 -11.44 -0.40 -16.57
CA GLN A 18 -10.10 -0.92 -16.88
C GLN A 18 -9.33 -1.08 -15.56
N GLN A 19 -8.99 -2.32 -15.20
CA GLN A 19 -8.19 -2.60 -14.02
C GLN A 19 -6.80 -2.01 -14.25
N ARG A 20 -6.55 -0.83 -13.70
CA ARG A 20 -5.24 -0.18 -13.81
C ARG A 20 -4.26 -0.92 -12.93
N CYS A 21 -3.07 -1.20 -13.46
CA CYS A 21 -1.94 -1.68 -12.67
C CYS A 21 -0.99 -0.51 -12.43
N ILE A 22 -0.93 -0.04 -11.19
CA ILE A 22 -0.10 1.08 -10.78
C ILE A 22 1.22 0.55 -10.23
N LYS A 23 2.33 0.88 -10.91
CA LYS A 23 3.67 0.57 -10.41
C LYS A 23 4.08 1.57 -9.34
N VAL A 24 4.48 1.07 -8.17
CA VAL A 24 4.92 1.87 -7.03
C VAL A 24 6.38 1.56 -6.73
N PRO A 25 7.32 2.45 -7.12
CA PRO A 25 8.72 2.32 -6.74
C PRO A 25 8.87 2.53 -5.22
N VAL A 26 9.65 1.69 -4.55
CA VAL A 26 9.89 1.72 -3.11
C VAL A 26 11.38 1.70 -2.82
N GLU A 27 11.78 2.61 -1.93
CA GLU A 27 13.07 2.60 -1.24
C GLU A 27 12.85 1.93 0.13
N TYR A 28 13.33 0.70 0.28
CA TYR A 28 13.16 -0.10 1.49
C TYR A 28 14.23 0.22 2.54
N GLY A 29 13.85 0.13 3.81
CA GLY A 29 14.78 0.22 4.95
C GLY A 29 15.41 1.59 5.18
N GLY A 30 16.42 1.62 6.05
CA GLY A 30 17.14 2.83 6.42
C GLY A 30 16.23 3.93 6.94
N ILE A 31 16.47 5.18 6.51
CA ILE A 31 15.66 6.34 6.92
C ILE A 31 14.22 6.30 6.37
N HIS A 32 13.96 5.46 5.37
CA HIS A 32 12.66 5.37 4.69
C HIS A 32 11.81 4.20 5.20
N GLY A 33 12.44 3.19 5.80
CA GLY A 33 11.79 2.01 6.36
C GLY A 33 12.23 1.76 7.78
N LEU A 34 11.89 2.66 8.70
CA LEU A 34 12.39 2.66 10.08
C LEU A 34 12.21 1.34 10.84
N HIS A 35 11.19 0.54 10.48
CA HIS A 35 10.90 -0.74 11.14
C HIS A 35 11.38 -1.95 10.33
N PHE A 36 11.95 -1.74 9.15
CA PHE A 36 12.27 -2.80 8.20
C PHE A 36 13.25 -3.80 8.79
N GLU A 37 14.37 -3.35 9.32
CA GLU A 37 15.42 -4.20 9.89
C GLU A 37 14.91 -5.00 11.11
N LYS A 38 14.04 -4.39 11.92
CA LYS A 38 13.40 -5.08 13.05
C LYS A 38 12.46 -6.18 12.57
N ILE A 39 11.65 -5.91 11.54
CA ILE A 39 10.75 -6.90 10.94
C ILE A 39 11.55 -8.06 10.36
N LEU A 40 12.64 -7.79 9.64
CA LEU A 40 13.51 -8.83 9.09
C LEU A 40 14.07 -9.74 10.17
N ALA A 41 14.51 -9.16 11.30
CA ALA A 41 15.00 -9.92 12.43
C ALA A 41 13.91 -10.79 13.08
N GLU A 42 12.69 -10.27 13.26
CA GLU A 42 11.55 -11.02 13.82
C GLU A 42 11.12 -12.19 12.93
N LEU A 43 11.12 -11.97 11.61
CA LEU A 43 10.78 -12.99 10.63
C LEU A 43 11.94 -13.96 10.34
N ASN A 44 13.13 -13.71 10.91
CA ASN A 44 14.38 -14.42 10.58
C ASN A 44 14.60 -14.54 9.06
N MET A 45 14.43 -13.40 8.38
CA MET A 45 14.39 -13.30 6.92
C MET A 45 15.38 -12.23 6.46
N ASP A 46 16.11 -12.50 5.38
CA ASP A 46 16.96 -11.49 4.77
C ASP A 46 16.15 -10.47 3.95
N ALA A 47 16.73 -9.29 3.74
CA ALA A 47 16.08 -8.20 3.04
C ALA A 47 15.65 -8.56 1.60
N GLN A 48 16.46 -9.33 0.87
CA GLN A 48 16.17 -9.67 -0.53
C GLN A 48 14.95 -10.59 -0.60
N THR A 49 14.89 -11.60 0.26
CA THR A 49 13.73 -12.48 0.36
C THR A 49 12.47 -11.69 0.70
N PHE A 50 12.50 -10.82 1.71
CA PHE A 50 11.33 -10.01 2.07
C PHE A 50 10.87 -9.13 0.89
N ILE A 51 11.80 -8.42 0.26
CA ILE A 51 11.52 -7.53 -0.86
C ILE A 51 10.95 -8.30 -2.04
N GLN A 52 11.47 -9.49 -2.33
CA GLN A 52 10.93 -10.37 -3.37
C GLN A 52 9.47 -10.72 -3.06
N LEU A 53 9.18 -11.21 -1.86
CA LEU A 53 7.82 -11.57 -1.44
C LEU A 53 6.85 -10.38 -1.52
N HIS A 54 7.29 -9.22 -1.06
CA HIS A 54 6.50 -7.99 -1.11
C HIS A 54 6.33 -7.46 -2.54
N THR A 55 7.28 -7.64 -3.44
CA THR A 55 7.15 -7.12 -4.83
C THR A 55 6.44 -8.11 -5.76
N GLU A 56 6.51 -9.40 -5.48
CA GLU A 56 5.82 -10.46 -6.24
C GLU A 56 4.34 -10.60 -5.88
N SER A 57 3.94 -10.18 -4.67
CA SER A 57 2.55 -10.16 -4.23
C SER A 57 1.61 -9.40 -5.19
N ASP A 58 0.38 -9.91 -5.33
CA ASP A 58 -0.67 -9.33 -6.17
C ASP A 58 -1.57 -8.43 -5.33
N TYR A 59 -1.13 -7.18 -5.14
CA TYR A 59 -1.88 -6.22 -4.36
C TYR A 59 -3.01 -5.59 -5.14
N PHE A 60 -4.16 -5.45 -4.49
CA PHE A 60 -5.23 -4.60 -4.97
C PHE A 60 -5.76 -3.68 -3.87
N VAL A 61 -6.28 -2.53 -4.30
CA VAL A 61 -6.85 -1.52 -3.41
C VAL A 61 -8.23 -1.96 -2.96
N SER A 62 -8.28 -2.53 -1.77
CA SER A 62 -9.49 -3.10 -1.17
C SER A 62 -10.35 -2.07 -0.44
N MET A 63 -9.74 -0.99 0.03
CA MET A 63 -10.43 0.10 0.73
C MET A 63 -9.66 1.41 0.53
N MET A 64 -10.36 2.53 0.62
CA MET A 64 -9.79 3.88 0.66
C MET A 64 -10.25 4.54 1.97
N GLY A 65 -9.38 5.25 2.69
CA GLY A 65 -9.77 5.93 3.93
C GLY A 65 -8.61 6.16 4.90
N TYR A 66 -8.90 6.65 6.11
CA TYR A 66 -7.97 7.25 7.10
C TYR A 66 -7.51 8.67 6.77
N SER A 67 -6.91 8.88 5.60
CA SER A 67 -6.60 10.23 5.08
C SER A 67 -7.00 10.34 3.60
N PRO A 68 -7.03 11.56 3.01
CA PRO A 68 -7.45 11.74 1.64
C PRO A 68 -6.68 10.84 0.67
N ALA A 69 -7.41 10.05 -0.12
CA ALA A 69 -6.87 9.12 -1.11
C ALA A 69 -5.93 8.02 -0.58
N PHE A 70 -5.89 7.77 0.73
CA PHE A 70 -5.07 6.71 1.31
C PHE A 70 -5.60 5.31 0.90
N PRO A 71 -4.79 4.48 0.22
CA PRO A 71 -5.18 3.12 -0.20
C PRO A 71 -4.77 2.06 0.83
N TYR A 72 -5.72 1.20 1.18
CA TYR A 72 -5.48 -0.06 1.89
C TYR A 72 -5.44 -1.23 0.90
N LEU A 73 -4.28 -1.86 0.80
CA LEU A 73 -3.98 -2.95 -0.10
C LEU A 73 -4.18 -4.30 0.59
N THR A 74 -4.80 -5.23 -0.13
CA THR A 74 -4.87 -6.66 0.24
C THR A 74 -3.99 -7.45 -0.73
N GLY A 75 -3.50 -8.61 -0.28
CA GLY A 75 -2.62 -9.47 -1.10
C GLY A 75 -1.23 -9.67 -0.50
N VAL A 76 -1.03 -9.27 0.77
CA VAL A 76 0.22 -9.50 1.50
C VAL A 76 0.55 -10.99 1.53
N ASP A 77 1.75 -11.38 1.11
CA ASP A 77 2.24 -12.76 1.25
C ASP A 77 2.22 -13.18 2.74
N PRO A 78 1.61 -14.32 3.10
CA PRO A 78 1.52 -14.76 4.49
C PRO A 78 2.85 -14.86 5.24
N ARG A 79 3.97 -15.03 4.53
CA ARG A 79 5.31 -15.15 5.11
C ARG A 79 5.89 -13.82 5.60
N ILE A 80 5.33 -12.68 5.17
CA ILE A 80 5.77 -11.34 5.57
C ILE A 80 4.75 -10.61 6.44
N ILE A 81 3.71 -11.31 6.90
CA ILE A 81 2.71 -10.75 7.83
C ILE A 81 3.35 -10.53 9.20
N VAL A 82 3.11 -9.34 9.75
CA VAL A 82 3.51 -8.97 11.11
C VAL A 82 2.27 -8.55 11.89
N ASN A 83 2.00 -9.24 13.01
CA ASN A 83 0.71 -9.18 13.73
C ASN A 83 0.68 -8.19 14.90
N HIS A 84 1.44 -7.10 14.80
CA HIS A 84 1.49 -6.06 15.83
C HIS A 84 1.72 -4.67 15.21
N MET A 85 1.43 -3.62 15.97
CA MET A 85 1.81 -2.24 15.62
C MET A 85 3.18 -1.91 16.22
N ALA A 86 3.78 -0.79 15.79
CA ALA A 86 4.94 -0.22 16.45
C ALA A 86 4.60 0.15 17.91
N ASN A 87 5.61 0.13 18.78
CA ASN A 87 5.39 0.37 20.21
C ASN A 87 5.00 1.82 20.53
N GLU A 88 5.43 2.77 19.69
CA GLU A 88 5.23 4.20 19.93
C GLU A 88 4.81 4.89 18.64
N PRO A 89 3.70 5.66 18.66
CA PRO A 89 3.28 6.49 17.54
C PRO A 89 4.35 7.51 17.16
N ARG A 90 4.44 7.83 15.88
CA ARG A 90 5.38 8.81 15.32
C ARG A 90 4.78 9.50 14.11
N VAL A 91 5.44 10.57 13.68
CA VAL A 91 5.18 11.19 12.38
C VAL A 91 5.65 10.23 11.29
N ILE A 92 4.74 9.89 10.38
CA ILE A 92 4.94 9.03 9.22
C ILE A 92 4.78 9.92 7.97
N PRO A 93 5.86 10.19 7.22
CA PRO A 93 5.81 11.04 6.04
C PRO A 93 4.88 10.51 4.96
N ALA A 94 4.38 11.38 4.08
CA ALA A 94 3.68 10.96 2.87
C ALA A 94 4.57 10.08 1.98
N GLY A 95 3.95 9.06 1.37
CA GLY A 95 4.59 8.04 0.54
C GLY A 95 5.14 6.85 1.32
N SER A 96 4.97 6.79 2.64
CA SER A 96 5.47 5.67 3.45
C SER A 96 4.67 4.40 3.15
N ILE A 97 5.38 3.29 2.93
CA ILE A 97 4.81 1.96 2.79
C ILE A 97 4.69 1.37 4.19
N ILE A 98 3.46 1.07 4.60
CA ILE A 98 3.16 0.60 5.94
C ILE A 98 2.59 -0.81 5.94
N MET A 99 2.88 -1.57 6.97
CA MET A 99 2.35 -2.91 7.21
C MET A 99 1.38 -2.87 8.39
N GLU A 100 0.22 -3.52 8.21
CA GLU A 100 -0.80 -3.70 9.24
C GLU A 100 -1.40 -5.10 9.10
N ASN A 101 -0.86 -6.08 9.83
CA ASN A 101 -1.30 -7.48 9.73
C ASN A 101 -1.26 -7.99 8.26
N ASN A 102 -2.40 -8.34 7.69
CA ASN A 102 -2.54 -8.83 6.32
C ASN A 102 -2.85 -7.72 5.31
N LYS A 103 -2.67 -6.46 5.71
CA LYS A 103 -2.83 -5.28 4.88
C LYS A 103 -1.50 -4.56 4.72
N CYS A 104 -1.34 -3.95 3.56
CA CYS A 104 -0.30 -2.97 3.27
C CYS A 104 -0.98 -1.64 2.95
N GLY A 105 -0.40 -0.53 3.37
CA GLY A 105 -0.93 0.81 3.11
C GLY A 105 0.14 1.70 2.50
N ILE A 106 -0.31 2.79 1.86
CA ILE A 106 0.62 3.85 1.43
C ILE A 106 0.10 5.19 1.94
N THR A 107 0.84 5.83 2.85
CA THR A 107 0.43 7.14 3.34
C THR A 107 0.40 8.15 2.20
N THR A 108 -0.67 8.92 2.06
CA THR A 108 -0.81 9.95 1.00
C THR A 108 -0.53 11.36 1.51
N THR A 109 -0.65 11.54 2.82
CA THR A 109 -0.32 12.74 3.57
C THR A 109 0.61 12.36 4.70
N GLU A 110 1.35 13.34 5.23
CA GLU A 110 1.99 13.14 6.53
C GLU A 110 0.92 12.82 7.57
N THR A 111 1.22 11.87 8.45
CA THR A 111 0.28 11.44 9.47
C THR A 111 0.99 11.05 10.77
N TYR A 112 0.25 10.99 11.87
CA TYR A 112 0.77 10.53 13.16
C TYR A 112 0.12 9.19 13.53
N GLY A 113 0.92 8.15 13.73
CA GLY A 113 0.42 6.81 13.99
C GLY A 113 1.52 5.82 14.35
N ASP A 114 1.12 4.60 14.69
CA ASP A 114 1.95 3.51 15.20
C ASP A 114 2.16 2.40 14.17
N TRP A 115 1.96 2.67 12.89
CA TRP A 115 2.19 1.64 11.87
C TRP A 115 3.67 1.30 11.67
N LEU A 116 3.89 0.06 11.26
CA LEU A 116 5.20 -0.45 10.87
C LEU A 116 5.55 0.04 9.45
N VAL A 117 6.52 0.94 9.35
CA VAL A 117 7.03 1.49 8.09
C VAL A 117 8.20 0.66 7.55
N ILE A 118 8.06 0.11 6.33
CA ILE A 118 9.07 -0.75 5.69
C ILE A 118 9.86 -0.06 4.56
N GLY A 119 9.37 1.08 4.09
CA GLY A 119 10.00 1.84 3.03
C GLY A 119 9.19 3.06 2.64
N ARG A 120 9.62 3.76 1.59
CA ARG A 120 8.95 4.95 1.08
C ARG A 120 8.94 4.97 -0.44
N THR A 121 7.84 5.42 -1.04
CA THR A 121 7.77 5.74 -2.46
C THR A 121 8.00 7.23 -2.70
N PRO A 122 8.74 7.60 -3.77
CA PRO A 122 8.83 9.00 -4.22
C PRO A 122 7.56 9.46 -4.95
N LEU A 123 6.58 8.58 -5.21
CA LEU A 123 5.37 8.95 -5.91
C LEU A 123 4.51 9.92 -5.10
N GLN A 124 4.11 11.02 -5.73
CA GLN A 124 3.07 11.90 -5.21
C GLN A 124 1.69 11.28 -5.47
N LEU A 125 1.10 10.68 -4.44
CA LEU A 125 -0.14 9.90 -4.53
C LEU A 125 -1.42 10.73 -4.39
N PHE A 126 -1.34 11.87 -3.68
CA PHE A 126 -2.47 12.78 -3.49
C PHE A 126 -2.08 14.21 -3.89
N GLN A 127 -2.92 14.83 -4.74
CA GLN A 127 -2.74 16.17 -5.29
C GLN A 127 -4.07 16.92 -5.27
N PRO A 128 -4.39 17.65 -4.18
CA PRO A 128 -5.73 18.22 -3.96
C PRO A 128 -6.17 19.21 -5.03
N ASN A 129 -5.22 19.85 -5.71
CA ASN A 129 -5.49 20.89 -6.72
C ASN A 129 -5.64 20.33 -8.14
N LYS A 130 -5.65 19.01 -8.34
CA LYS A 130 -5.82 18.36 -9.65
C LYS A 130 -7.17 17.69 -9.77
N LYS A 131 -7.70 17.62 -11.00
CA LYS A 131 -8.94 16.89 -11.32
C LYS A 131 -8.83 15.41 -10.92
N ASP A 132 -7.68 14.80 -11.21
CA ASP A 132 -7.32 13.45 -10.76
C ASP A 132 -6.50 13.53 -9.46
N PHE A 133 -7.16 13.91 -8.37
CA PHE A 133 -6.50 14.18 -7.09
C PHE A 133 -5.87 12.93 -6.45
N ALA A 134 -6.35 11.72 -6.79
CA ALA A 134 -5.85 10.45 -6.30
C ALA A 134 -5.19 9.65 -7.42
N ARG A 135 -3.89 9.34 -7.27
CA ARG A 135 -3.15 8.57 -8.27
C ARG A 135 -3.52 7.09 -8.27
N ILE A 136 -3.91 6.57 -7.10
CA ILE A 136 -4.36 5.20 -6.87
C ILE A 136 -5.82 5.28 -6.40
N SER A 137 -6.66 4.36 -6.87
CA SER A 137 -8.10 4.35 -6.60
C SER A 137 -8.58 2.95 -6.23
N LEU A 138 -9.78 2.89 -5.62
CA LEU A 138 -10.43 1.63 -5.26
C LEU A 138 -10.50 0.69 -6.48
N GLY A 139 -10.09 -0.56 -6.27
CA GLY A 139 -10.04 -1.62 -7.28
C GLY A 139 -8.80 -1.62 -8.18
N ASP A 140 -7.92 -0.63 -8.10
CA ASP A 140 -6.65 -0.67 -8.85
C ASP A 140 -5.76 -1.81 -8.31
N GLN A 141 -5.00 -2.41 -9.22
CA GLN A 141 -3.88 -3.29 -8.89
C GLN A 141 -2.65 -2.44 -8.59
N VAL A 142 -1.85 -2.86 -7.61
CA VAL A 142 -0.61 -2.20 -7.23
C VAL A 142 0.53 -3.19 -7.36
N LYS A 143 1.56 -2.81 -8.12
CA LYS A 143 2.79 -3.59 -8.21
C LYS A 143 3.94 -2.80 -7.61
N PHE A 144 4.45 -3.26 -6.47
CA PHE A 144 5.63 -2.66 -5.89
C PHE A 144 6.87 -3.03 -6.70
N THR A 145 7.77 -2.07 -6.86
CA THR A 145 9.05 -2.22 -7.57
C THR A 145 10.16 -1.62 -6.72
N VAL A 146 11.36 -2.16 -6.80
CA VAL A 146 12.51 -1.64 -6.05
C VAL A 146 13.09 -0.44 -6.79
N VAL A 147 13.35 0.66 -6.09
CA VAL A 147 14.22 1.72 -6.61
C VAL A 147 15.66 1.22 -6.50
N ALA A 148 16.39 1.19 -7.62
CA ALA A 148 17.82 0.97 -7.55
C ALA A 148 18.42 2.09 -6.68
N GLN A 149 18.98 1.74 -5.53
CA GLN A 149 19.73 2.70 -4.73
C GLN A 149 20.85 3.23 -5.64
N GLY A 150 20.80 4.52 -5.97
CA GLY A 150 21.92 5.19 -6.59
C GLY A 150 23.11 5.00 -5.65
N GLY A 151 24.10 4.22 -6.06
CA GLY A 151 25.39 4.22 -5.40
C GLY A 151 25.95 5.62 -5.53
N ASP A 152 26.00 6.35 -4.42
CA ASP A 152 26.82 7.56 -4.36
C ASP A 152 28.28 7.11 -4.42
N ALA A 153 28.94 7.59 -5.48
CA ALA A 153 30.37 7.61 -5.69
C ALA A 153 30.99 8.85 -5.04
#